data_AF-A0A5K0X327-F1
#
_entry.id   AF-A0A5K0X327-F1
#
_cell.length_a   1.000
_cell.length_b   1.000
_cell.length_c   1.000
_cell.angle_alpha   90.00
_cell.angle_beta   90.00
_cell.angle_gamma   90.00
#
_symmetry.space_group_name_H-M   'P 1'
#
loop_
_entity.id
_entity.type
_entity.pdbx_description
1 polymer ?
#
loop_
_entity_poly.entity_id
_entity_poly.type
_entity_poly.pdbx_seq_one_letter_code
_entity_poly.pdbx_strand_id
1 'polypeptide(L)'
;VAQEKALPVGPEEGGFGMAYELMYGRVGFLWAALFINKHIGEGTVDMSILMPIVDAVLAGGRVGASHSGWPLMYQFHGTRYWGAAHGLAGIMQVLLHFPLPHREDVDDVKGTLRYMIGHRFFHSGNYPSSEGNGRDKLVQWSHGAGGMAITLCKASQ
;
A
#
# COMPACT_ATOMS: atom_id res chain seq x y z
N VAL A 1 -17.69 -28.61 -3.70
CA VAL A 1 -16.43 -28.18 -3.05
C VAL A 1 -16.32 -26.68 -3.30
N ALA A 2 -16.50 -25.87 -2.26
CA ALA A 2 -16.70 -24.43 -2.39
C ALA A 2 -15.46 -23.73 -2.96
N GLN A 3 -15.66 -22.94 -4.03
CA GLN A 3 -14.69 -22.00 -4.59
C GLN A 3 -14.71 -20.69 -3.79
N GLU A 4 -14.45 -20.77 -2.49
CA GLU A 4 -14.33 -19.56 -1.68
C GLU A 4 -12.92 -19.01 -1.88
N LYS A 5 -12.77 -17.87 -2.57
CA LYS A 5 -11.50 -17.14 -2.60
C LYS A 5 -11.14 -16.85 -1.14
N ALA A 6 -9.97 -17.31 -0.70
CA ALA A 6 -9.57 -17.42 0.70
C ALA A 6 -9.52 -16.10 1.50
N LEU A 7 -9.82 -14.96 0.90
CA LEU A 7 -9.77 -13.64 1.55
C LEU A 7 -10.97 -12.81 1.07
N PRO A 8 -11.91 -12.42 1.94
CA PRO A 8 -13.02 -11.55 1.56
C PRO A 8 -12.49 -10.18 1.11
N VAL A 9 -13.11 -9.61 0.10
CA VAL A 9 -12.82 -8.25 -0.38
C VAL A 9 -13.90 -7.33 0.19
N GLY A 10 -13.53 -6.34 1.00
CA GLY A 10 -14.50 -5.44 1.64
C GLY A 10 -13.89 -4.09 2.05
N PRO A 11 -14.66 -2.98 1.92
CA PRO A 11 -14.20 -1.62 2.22
C PRO A 11 -14.06 -1.33 3.72
N GLU A 12 -14.78 -2.07 4.57
CA GLU A 12 -14.64 -1.99 6.01
C GLU A 12 -13.60 -3.03 6.45
N GLU A 13 -12.39 -2.55 6.69
CA GLU A 13 -11.33 -3.31 7.39
C GLU A 13 -10.91 -4.63 6.72
N GLY A 14 -10.89 -4.67 5.39
CA GLY A 14 -10.22 -5.72 4.62
C GLY A 14 -10.51 -7.14 5.10
N GLY A 15 -11.67 -7.68 4.70
CA GLY A 15 -12.12 -9.06 4.89
C GLY A 15 -11.34 -9.93 5.87
N PHE A 16 -11.97 -10.21 7.01
CA PHE A 16 -11.42 -10.67 8.30
C PHE A 16 -11.08 -9.55 9.31
N GLY A 17 -11.30 -8.26 8.99
CA GLY A 17 -11.09 -7.16 9.95
C GLY A 17 -9.61 -6.76 10.11
N MET A 18 -8.76 -7.08 9.13
CA MET A 18 -7.34 -6.75 9.16
C MET A 18 -7.02 -5.58 8.23
N ALA A 19 -6.33 -4.58 8.76
CA ALA A 19 -5.87 -3.41 8.00
C ALA A 19 -4.95 -3.80 6.83
N TYR A 20 -4.72 -2.86 5.92
CA TYR A 20 -3.81 -3.06 4.79
C TYR A 20 -2.42 -2.49 5.02
N GLU A 21 -2.25 -1.61 6.02
CA GLU A 21 -1.05 -0.80 6.20
C GLU A 21 0.13 -1.55 6.86
N LEU A 22 1.27 -0.86 7.01
CA LEU A 22 2.55 -1.50 7.31
C LEU A 22 2.69 -1.98 8.76
N MET A 23 2.04 -1.32 9.72
CA MET A 23 2.28 -1.57 11.16
C MET A 23 1.41 -2.69 11.72
N TYR A 24 0.16 -2.79 11.28
CA TYR A 24 -0.86 -3.72 11.78
C TYR A 24 -1.51 -4.55 10.67
N GLY A 25 -1.21 -4.25 9.40
CA GLY A 25 -1.94 -4.78 8.27
C GLY A 25 -1.19 -5.82 7.43
N ARG A 26 -1.87 -6.19 6.36
CA ARG A 26 -1.44 -7.23 5.41
C ARG A 26 -0.07 -6.96 4.80
N VAL A 27 0.25 -5.70 4.45
CA VAL A 27 1.57 -5.41 3.88
C VAL A 27 2.69 -5.47 4.92
N GLY A 28 2.38 -5.28 6.22
CA GLY A 28 3.32 -5.57 7.30
C GLY A 28 3.72 -7.04 7.35
N PHE A 29 2.75 -7.94 7.21
CA PHE A 29 3.01 -9.38 7.08
C PHE A 29 3.86 -9.70 5.85
N LEU A 30 3.48 -9.15 4.68
CA LEU A 30 4.24 -9.35 3.44
C LEU A 30 5.69 -8.85 3.56
N TRP A 31 5.90 -7.72 4.23
CA TRP A 31 7.23 -7.19 4.48
C TRP A 31 8.07 -8.11 5.36
N ALA A 32 7.48 -8.70 6.40
CA ALA A 32 8.16 -9.69 7.24
C ALA A 32 8.53 -10.95 6.45
N ALA A 33 7.65 -11.43 5.55
CA ALA A 33 7.95 -12.57 4.70
C ALA A 33 9.10 -12.28 3.71
N LEU A 34 9.12 -11.09 3.10
CA LEU A 34 10.25 -10.65 2.26
C LEU A 34 11.55 -10.58 3.05
N PHE A 35 11.50 -10.09 4.29
CA PHE A 35 12.66 -10.04 5.18
C PHE A 35 13.20 -11.45 5.46
N ILE A 36 12.33 -12.40 5.79
CA ILE A 36 12.70 -13.80 6.02
C ILE A 36 13.33 -14.40 4.76
N ASN A 37 12.69 -14.25 3.60
CA ASN A 37 13.21 -14.79 2.34
C ASN A 37 14.57 -14.20 1.96
N LYS A 38 14.80 -12.91 2.26
CA LYS A 38 16.09 -12.27 2.02
C LYS A 38 17.22 -12.81 2.89
N HIS A 39 16.93 -13.14 4.15
CA HIS A 39 17.96 -13.43 5.15
C HIS A 39 18.15 -14.92 5.45
N ILE A 40 17.12 -15.74 5.26
CA ILE A 40 17.19 -17.20 5.46
C ILE A 40 17.41 -17.92 4.13
N GLY A 41 16.74 -17.46 3.07
CA GLY A 41 16.85 -18.03 1.73
C GLY A 41 15.58 -17.83 0.93
N GLU A 42 15.73 -17.60 -0.37
CA GLU A 42 14.61 -17.43 -1.29
C GLU A 42 13.69 -18.66 -1.23
N GLY A 43 12.37 -18.43 -1.12
CA GLY A 43 11.38 -19.49 -1.00
C GLY A 43 11.17 -20.05 0.42
N THR A 44 11.82 -19.50 1.46
CA THR A 44 11.54 -19.90 2.86
C THR A 44 10.06 -19.72 3.22
N VAL A 45 9.49 -18.59 2.82
CA VAL A 45 8.05 -18.34 2.76
C VAL A 45 7.64 -18.38 1.29
N ASP A 46 6.84 -19.39 0.94
CA ASP A 46 6.49 -19.71 -0.44
C ASP A 46 5.60 -18.62 -1.08
N MET A 47 5.85 -18.30 -2.35
CA MET A 47 5.08 -17.29 -3.10
C MET A 47 3.60 -17.67 -3.25
N SER A 48 3.25 -18.95 -3.22
CA SER A 48 1.85 -19.42 -3.20
C SER A 48 1.09 -18.99 -1.95
N ILE A 49 1.79 -18.67 -0.85
CA ILE A 49 1.20 -18.09 0.38
C ILE A 49 1.09 -16.57 0.23
N LEU A 50 2.09 -15.93 -0.38
CA LEU A 50 2.19 -14.46 -0.44
C LEU A 50 1.31 -13.84 -1.52
N MET A 51 1.25 -14.44 -2.71
CA MET A 51 0.52 -13.87 -3.85
C MET A 51 -0.99 -13.69 -3.60
N PRO A 52 -1.72 -14.63 -2.96
CA PRO A 52 -3.12 -14.40 -2.60
C PRO A 52 -3.33 -13.18 -1.70
N ILE A 53 -2.35 -12.83 -0.85
CA ILE A 53 -2.42 -11.65 0.02
C ILE A 53 -2.16 -10.39 -0.80
N VAL A 54 -1.21 -10.42 -1.75
CA VAL A 54 -0.98 -9.32 -2.70
C VAL A 54 -2.25 -9.03 -3.50
N ASP A 55 -2.90 -10.07 -4.04
CA ASP A 55 -4.16 -9.95 -4.78
C ASP A 55 -5.26 -9.32 -3.91
N ALA A 56 -5.36 -9.72 -2.64
CA ALA A 56 -6.30 -9.14 -1.70
C ALA A 56 -6.00 -7.66 -1.38
N VAL A 57 -4.72 -7.28 -1.28
CA VAL A 57 -4.31 -5.87 -1.10
C VAL A 57 -4.69 -5.03 -2.31
N LEU A 58 -4.47 -5.52 -3.53
CA LEU A 58 -4.86 -4.82 -4.76
C LEU A 58 -6.39 -4.70 -4.89
N ALA A 59 -7.11 -5.80 -4.71
CA ALA A 59 -8.57 -5.81 -4.75
C ALA A 59 -9.19 -4.89 -3.68
N GLY A 60 -8.65 -4.92 -2.46
CA GLY A 60 -9.04 -4.02 -1.37
C GLY A 60 -8.81 -2.55 -1.71
N GLY A 61 -7.67 -2.24 -2.33
CA GLY A 61 -7.33 -0.88 -2.77
C GLY A 61 -8.28 -0.34 -3.84
N ARG A 62 -8.65 -1.17 -4.83
CA ARG A 62 -9.63 -0.81 -5.87
C ARG A 62 -11.00 -0.54 -5.28
N VAL A 63 -11.45 -1.37 -4.34
CA VAL A 63 -12.73 -1.17 -3.64
C VAL A 63 -12.68 0.09 -2.78
N GLY A 64 -11.60 0.33 -2.04
CA GLY A 64 -11.43 1.53 -1.22
C GLY A 64 -11.32 2.81 -2.05
N ALA A 65 -10.89 2.68 -3.32
CA ALA A 65 -10.85 3.76 -4.29
C ALA A 65 -12.18 3.98 -5.04
N SER A 66 -13.18 3.10 -4.85
CA SER A 66 -14.48 3.27 -5.48
C SER A 66 -15.05 4.66 -5.18
N HIS A 67 -15.57 5.33 -6.21
CA HIS A 67 -16.09 6.71 -6.12
C HIS A 67 -15.03 7.77 -5.82
N SER A 68 -13.74 7.48 -6.05
CA SER A 68 -12.66 8.46 -5.99
C SER A 68 -11.89 8.53 -7.32
N GLY A 69 -11.08 9.57 -7.52
CA GLY A 69 -10.16 9.66 -8.66
C GLY A 69 -8.87 8.85 -8.49
N TRP A 70 -8.74 8.09 -7.39
CA TRP A 70 -7.56 7.28 -7.09
C TRP A 70 -7.65 5.91 -7.77
N PRO A 71 -6.52 5.31 -8.21
CA PRO A 71 -6.50 3.91 -8.63
C PRO A 71 -6.60 2.95 -7.44
N LEU A 72 -5.82 3.20 -6.38
CA LEU A 72 -5.86 2.46 -5.12
C LEU A 72 -6.02 3.42 -3.94
N MET A 73 -6.86 3.05 -2.98
CA MET A 73 -7.05 3.80 -1.76
C MET A 73 -7.36 2.87 -0.59
N TYR A 74 -6.83 3.21 0.58
CA TYR A 74 -6.95 2.41 1.80
C TYR A 74 -7.33 3.29 2.98
N GLN A 75 -7.91 2.68 4.01
CA GLN A 75 -8.27 3.35 5.25
C GLN A 75 -7.72 2.58 6.44
N PHE A 76 -7.29 3.32 7.46
CA PHE A 76 -6.95 2.79 8.76
C PHE A 76 -7.60 3.67 9.83
N HIS A 77 -8.39 3.06 10.72
CA HIS A 77 -9.27 3.79 11.65
C HIS A 77 -10.08 4.91 10.97
N GLY A 78 -10.71 4.60 9.84
CA GLY A 78 -11.52 5.54 9.05
C GLY A 78 -10.74 6.65 8.34
N THR A 79 -9.41 6.65 8.40
CA THR A 79 -8.57 7.70 7.82
C THR A 79 -7.80 7.20 6.60
N ARG A 80 -7.85 7.97 5.51
CA ARG A 80 -7.12 7.71 4.25
C ARG A 80 -5.69 8.26 4.32
N TYR A 81 -4.79 7.54 4.99
CA TYR A 81 -3.40 7.98 5.18
C TYR A 81 -2.55 7.87 3.92
N TRP A 82 -1.59 8.79 3.77
CA TRP A 82 -0.63 8.79 2.67
C TRP A 82 0.76 8.29 3.08
N GLY A 83 1.11 8.42 4.36
CA GLY A 83 2.45 8.16 4.87
C GLY A 83 2.87 6.68 4.90
N ALA A 84 4.11 6.40 5.30
CA ALA A 84 4.68 5.06 5.23
C ALA A 84 4.19 4.10 6.32
N ALA A 85 3.81 4.62 7.49
CA ALA A 85 3.36 3.77 8.59
C ALA A 85 1.97 3.20 8.30
N HIS A 86 0.98 4.08 8.10
CA HIS A 86 -0.44 3.70 8.05
C HIS A 86 -1.10 3.90 6.69
N GLY A 87 -0.34 4.24 5.65
CA GLY A 87 -0.89 4.80 4.42
C GLY A 87 -0.30 4.26 3.13
N LEU A 88 -0.67 4.96 2.05
CA LEU A 88 -0.33 4.60 0.68
C LEU A 88 1.17 4.38 0.46
N ALA A 89 2.05 5.24 0.98
CA ALA A 89 3.48 5.11 0.74
C ALA A 89 4.04 3.76 1.24
N GLY A 90 3.58 3.28 2.40
CA GLY A 90 4.01 2.00 2.95
C GLY A 90 3.46 0.82 2.17
N ILE A 91 2.19 0.90 1.77
CA ILE A 91 1.55 -0.12 0.95
C ILE A 91 2.23 -0.24 -0.42
N MET A 92 2.43 0.89 -1.12
CA MET A 92 3.12 0.91 -2.41
C MET A 92 4.57 0.43 -2.27
N GLN A 93 5.27 0.84 -1.21
CA GLN A 93 6.64 0.38 -0.94
C GLN A 93 6.70 -1.14 -0.95
N VAL A 94 5.78 -1.83 -0.26
CA VAL A 94 5.77 -3.29 -0.19
C VAL A 94 5.35 -3.92 -1.52
N LEU A 95 4.29 -3.41 -2.17
CA LEU A 95 3.83 -3.94 -3.46
C LEU A 95 4.91 -3.92 -4.55
N LEU A 96 5.80 -2.93 -4.54
CA LEU A 96 6.94 -2.82 -5.47
C LEU A 96 8.00 -3.94 -5.32
N HIS A 97 7.89 -4.80 -4.30
CA HIS A 97 8.74 -5.98 -4.13
C HIS A 97 8.13 -7.28 -4.65
N PHE A 98 6.88 -7.26 -5.11
CA PHE A 98 6.18 -8.45 -5.61
C PHE A 98 6.01 -8.39 -7.13
N PRO A 99 5.98 -9.56 -7.81
CA PRO A 99 5.54 -9.61 -9.19
C PRO A 99 4.06 -9.24 -9.25
N LEU A 100 3.72 -8.24 -10.05
CA LEU A 100 2.33 -7.83 -10.28
C LEU A 100 1.84 -8.56 -11.55
N PRO A 101 0.95 -9.54 -11.43
CA PRO A 101 0.68 -10.51 -12.50
C PRO A 101 -0.06 -9.91 -13.69
N HIS A 102 -0.91 -8.90 -13.45
CA HIS A 102 -1.68 -8.26 -14.50
C HIS A 102 -1.17 -6.85 -14.79
N ARG A 103 -1.29 -6.42 -16.06
CA ARG A 103 -0.92 -5.07 -16.48
C ARG A 103 -1.68 -3.99 -15.69
N GLU A 104 -2.96 -4.25 -15.39
CA GLU A 104 -3.79 -3.37 -14.57
C GLU A 104 -3.23 -3.19 -13.15
N ASP A 105 -2.68 -4.23 -12.53
CA ASP A 105 -2.06 -4.14 -11.20
C ASP A 105 -0.85 -3.19 -11.22
N VAL A 106 -0.03 -3.29 -12.27
CA VAL A 106 1.11 -2.40 -12.49
C VAL A 106 0.65 -0.96 -12.72
N ASP A 107 -0.39 -0.79 -13.55
CA ASP A 107 -0.94 0.54 -13.88
C ASP A 107 -1.59 1.19 -12.64
N ASP A 108 -2.24 0.42 -11.78
CA ASP A 108 -2.83 0.89 -10.53
C ASP A 108 -1.76 1.38 -9.53
N VAL A 109 -0.70 0.59 -9.33
CA VAL A 109 0.41 0.98 -8.43
C VAL A 109 1.12 2.23 -8.97
N LYS A 110 1.44 2.27 -10.27
CA LYS A 110 2.05 3.45 -10.90
C LYS A 110 1.14 4.66 -10.88
N GLY A 111 -0.14 4.48 -11.17
CA GLY A 111 -1.15 5.53 -11.17
C GLY A 111 -1.29 6.15 -9.78
N THR A 112 -1.32 5.32 -8.74
CA THR A 112 -1.37 5.77 -7.34
C THR A 112 -0.14 6.61 -6.98
N LEU A 113 1.07 6.12 -7.27
CA LEU A 113 2.31 6.87 -7.03
C LEU A 113 2.34 8.20 -7.80
N ARG A 114 1.93 8.21 -9.07
CA ARG A 114 1.83 9.44 -9.88
C ARG A 114 0.83 10.43 -9.32
N TYR A 115 -0.32 9.95 -8.84
CA TYR A 115 -1.31 10.79 -8.19
C TYR A 115 -0.69 11.48 -6.96
N MET A 116 -0.01 10.72 -6.11
CA MET A 116 0.66 11.27 -4.92
C MET A 116 1.69 12.34 -5.30
N ILE A 117 2.51 12.07 -6.32
CA ILE A 117 3.50 13.03 -6.84
C ILE A 117 2.81 14.32 -7.31
N GLY A 118 1.69 14.20 -8.03
CA GLY A 118 0.94 15.35 -8.57
C GLY A 118 0.19 16.17 -7.52
N HIS A 119 -0.08 15.60 -6.34
CA HIS A 119 -0.92 16.20 -5.29
C HIS A 119 -0.15 16.48 -3.98
N ARG A 120 1.19 16.58 -4.06
CA ARG A 120 2.03 17.08 -2.96
C ARG A 120 1.77 18.57 -2.72
N PHE A 121 2.19 19.09 -1.56
CA PHE A 121 2.10 20.53 -1.28
C PHE A 121 2.95 21.32 -2.28
N PHE A 122 2.31 22.25 -2.99
CA PHE A 122 2.91 22.96 -4.12
C PHE A 122 4.19 23.72 -3.75
N HIS A 123 4.20 24.40 -2.60
CA HIS A 123 5.33 25.26 -2.21
C HIS A 123 6.49 24.51 -1.57
N SER A 124 6.23 23.55 -0.68
CA SER A 124 7.28 22.84 0.06
C SER A 124 7.75 21.55 -0.61
N GLY A 125 6.92 20.97 -1.49
CA GLY A 125 7.11 19.61 -2.00
C GLY A 125 6.85 18.51 -0.97
N ASN A 126 6.44 18.85 0.26
CA ASN A 126 6.06 17.87 1.27
C ASN A 126 4.71 17.21 0.93
N TYR A 127 4.36 16.15 1.64
CA TYR A 127 3.15 15.37 1.40
C TYR A 127 2.16 15.51 2.55
N PRO A 128 0.84 15.52 2.27
CA PRO A 128 -0.18 15.50 3.31
C PRO A 128 -0.08 14.20 4.11
N SER A 129 -0.47 14.24 5.39
CA SER A 129 -0.52 13.03 6.21
C SER A 129 -1.63 12.06 5.77
N SER A 130 -2.72 12.62 5.26
CA SER A 130 -3.95 11.92 4.85
C SER A 130 -4.72 12.74 3.83
N GLU A 131 -5.64 12.09 3.12
CA GLU A 131 -6.50 12.73 2.12
C GLU A 131 -7.25 13.94 2.70
N GLY A 132 -7.23 15.07 1.99
CA GLY A 132 -7.89 16.31 2.39
C GLY A 132 -7.21 17.09 3.51
N ASN A 133 -6.09 16.61 4.08
CA ASN A 133 -5.38 17.35 5.12
C ASN A 133 -4.47 18.43 4.53
N GLY A 134 -4.87 19.69 4.65
CA GLY A 134 -4.09 20.85 4.21
C GLY A 134 -2.94 21.28 5.15
N ARG A 135 -2.68 20.57 6.25
CA ARG A 135 -1.65 20.96 7.23
C ARG A 135 -0.26 20.43 6.83
N ASP A 136 0.52 21.28 6.20
CA ASP A 136 1.92 21.02 5.86
C ASP A 136 2.85 21.19 7.08
N LYS A 137 3.03 20.11 7.86
CA LYS A 137 3.82 20.14 9.10
C LYS A 137 4.71 18.93 9.33
N LEU A 138 4.31 17.75 8.85
CA LEU A 138 4.98 16.50 9.19
C LEU A 138 6.00 16.17 8.11
N VAL A 139 7.28 16.09 8.50
CA VAL A 139 8.38 15.63 7.65
C VAL A 139 9.02 14.43 8.35
N GLN A 140 8.25 13.35 8.44
CA GLN A 140 8.60 12.16 9.21
C GLN A 140 8.63 10.94 8.30
N TRP A 141 9.21 9.84 8.79
CA TRP A 141 9.06 8.55 8.12
C TRP A 141 7.58 8.11 8.10
N SER A 142 6.88 8.24 9.23
CA SER A 142 5.48 7.81 9.34
C SER A 142 4.53 8.66 8.49
N HIS A 143 4.73 9.98 8.43
CA HIS A 143 3.88 10.94 7.71
C HIS A 143 4.70 12.03 7.02
N GLY A 144 4.40 12.28 5.73
CA GLY A 144 5.04 13.30 4.93
C GLY A 144 6.20 12.78 4.08
N ALA A 145 7.07 13.71 3.67
CA ALA A 145 8.10 13.46 2.64
C ALA A 145 9.14 12.40 3.03
N GLY A 146 9.43 12.21 4.33
CA GLY A 146 10.46 11.26 4.78
C GLY A 146 10.14 9.83 4.35
N GLY A 147 8.93 9.35 4.65
CA GLY A 147 8.46 8.05 4.18
C GLY A 147 8.25 7.99 2.67
N MET A 148 7.73 9.07 2.09
CA MET A 148 7.45 9.14 0.65
C MET A 148 8.71 8.97 -0.20
N ALA A 149 9.80 9.64 0.19
CA ALA A 149 11.05 9.62 -0.55
C ALA A 149 11.61 8.19 -0.66
N ILE A 150 11.52 7.40 0.41
CA ILE A 150 11.97 5.99 0.41
C ILE A 150 11.15 5.18 -0.61
N THR A 151 9.82 5.34 -0.61
CA THR A 151 8.93 4.68 -1.57
C THR A 151 9.24 5.08 -3.02
N LEU A 152 9.47 6.36 -3.28
CA LEU A 152 9.79 6.85 -4.62
C LEU A 152 11.16 6.38 -5.10
N CYS A 153 12.15 6.28 -4.20
CA CYS A 153 13.44 5.66 -4.52
C CYS A 153 13.26 4.20 -4.96
N LYS A 154 12.41 3.43 -4.26
CA LYS A 154 12.10 2.06 -4.69
C LYS A 154 11.39 2.02 -6.04
N ALA A 155 10.47 2.94 -6.30
CA ALA A 155 9.74 3.03 -7.56
C ALA A 155 10.62 3.43 -8.76
N SER A 156 11.78 4.05 -8.52
CA SER A 156 12.74 4.43 -9.57
C SER A 156 13.72 3.35 -10.00
N GLN A 157 13.73 2.20 -9.29
CA GLN A 157 14.57 1.03 -9.61
C GLN A 157 13.92 0.19 -10.71
#